data_AF-A0A3D1RX24-F1
#
_entry.id   AF-A0A3D1RX24-F1
#
_cell.length_a   1.000
_cell.length_b   1.000
_cell.length_c   1.000
_cell.angle_alpha   90.00
_cell.angle_beta   90.00
_cell.angle_gamma   90.00
#
_symmetry.space_group_name_H-M   'P 1'
#
loop_
_entity.id
_entity.type
_entity.pdbx_description
1 polymer ?
#
loop_
_entity_poly.entity_id
_entity_poly.type
_entity_poly.pdbx_seq_one_letter_code
_entity_poly.pdbx_strand_id
1 'polypeptide(L)' 'KTAAMSERIKLAKAMNDMLMQDYVMIPLIYRGSVSGQANSLKNVWMNGWDAETWNIADWERQ' A
#
# COMPACT_ATOMS: atom_id res chain seq x y z
N LYS A 1 -22.03 8.33 -10.82
CA LYS A 1 -22.80 7.50 -9.86
C LYS A 1 -22.07 6.17 -9.62
N THR A 2 -21.03 6.21 -8.80
CA THR A 2 -20.31 5.07 -8.19
C THR A 2 -19.74 5.56 -6.84
N ALA A 3 -20.45 6.46 -6.17
CA ALA A 3 -20.01 7.08 -4.91
C ALA A 3 -20.19 6.13 -3.73
N ALA A 4 -21.07 5.13 -3.85
CA ALA A 4 -21.28 4.11 -2.84
C ALA A 4 -20.12 3.10 -2.84
N MET A 5 -19.55 2.86 -1.66
CA MET A 5 -18.41 1.95 -1.46
C MET A 5 -18.72 0.52 -1.92
N SER A 6 -19.94 0.04 -1.71
CA SER A 6 -20.38 -1.30 -2.11
C SER A 6 -20.24 -1.55 -3.61
N GLU A 7 -20.63 -0.57 -4.43
CA GLU A 7 -20.58 -0.68 -5.89
C GLU A 7 -19.13 -0.62 -6.39
N ARG A 8 -18.25 0.15 -5.74
CA ARG A 8 -16.81 0.15 -6.04
C ARG A 8 -16.18 -1.19 -5.71
N ILE A 9 -16.53 -1.80 -4.58
CA ILE A 9 -16.01 -3.12 -4.18
C ILE A 9 -16.45 -4.19 -5.19
N LYS A 10 -17.72 -4.19 -5.61
CA LYS A 10 -18.22 -5.13 -6.63
C LYS A 10 -17.44 -5.00 -7.94
N LEU A 11 -17.23 -3.76 -8.41
CA LEU A 11 -16.47 -3.51 -9.64
C LEU A 11 -15.01 -3.95 -9.51
N ALA A 12 -14.35 -3.65 -8.38
CA ALA A 12 -12.97 -4.06 -8.13
C ALA A 12 -12.79 -5.58 -8.13
N LYS A 13 -13.74 -6.33 -7.57
CA LYS A 13 -13.75 -7.80 -7.63
C LYS A 13 -13.89 -8.31 -9.05
N ALA A 14 -14.86 -7.80 -9.81
CA ALA A 14 -15.05 -8.20 -11.20
C ALA A 14 -13.80 -7.94 -12.07
N MET A 15 -13.12 -6.80 -11.87
CA MET A 15 -11.87 -6.50 -12.57
C MET A 15 -10.73 -7.45 -12.18
N ASN A 16 -10.62 -7.82 -10.90
CA ASN A 16 -9.63 -8.81 -10.45
C ASN A 16 -9.90 -10.19 -11.08
N ASP A 17 -11.17 -10.64 -11.07
CA ASP A 17 -11.55 -11.93 -11.64
C ASP A 17 -11.19 -12.03 -13.13
N MET A 18 -11.37 -10.94 -13.90
CA MET A 18 -10.96 -10.87 -15.31
C MET A 18 -9.44 -11.07 -15.47
N LEU A 19 -8.62 -10.39 -14.68
CA LEU A 19 -7.15 -10.48 -14.76
C LEU A 19 -6.63 -11.87 -14.35
N MET A 20 -7.27 -12.50 -13.36
CA MET A 20 -6.90 -13.83 -12.89
C MET A 20 -7.27 -14.92 -13.90
N GLN A 21 -8.42 -14.78 -14.58
CA GLN A 21 -8.89 -15.75 -15.58
C GLN A 21 -8.09 -15.67 -16.90
N ASP A 22 -7.57 -14.49 -17.25
CA ASP A 22 -6.79 -14.28 -18.47
C ASP A 22 -5.29 -14.60 -18.29
N TYR A 23 -4.90 -15.14 -17.12
CA TYR A 23 -3.53 -15.56 -16.77
C TYR A 23 -2.43 -14.48 -16.98
N VAL A 24 -2.82 -13.21 -17.07
CA VAL A 24 -1.90 -12.09 -17.30
C VAL A 24 -0.97 -11.86 -16.10
N MET A 25 -1.42 -12.22 -14.89
CA MET A 25 -0.66 -12.05 -13.65
C MET A 25 -0.79 -13.29 -12.76
N ILE A 26 0.34 -13.92 -12.43
CA ILE A 26 0.42 -15.03 -11.48
C ILE A 26 0.95 -14.47 -10.15
N PRO A 27 0.10 -14.28 -9.12
CA PRO A 27 0.57 -13.80 -7.82
C PRO A 27 1.40 -14.89 -7.14
N LEU A 28 2.67 -14.60 -6.84
CA LEU A 28 3.57 -15.53 -6.15
C LEU A 28 3.54 -15.32 -4.64
N ILE A 29 3.98 -14.15 -4.18
CA ILE A 29 4.00 -13.76 -2.77
C ILE A 29 3.80 -12.25 -2.63
N TYR A 30 3.26 -11.84 -1.49
CA TYR A 30 3.34 -10.46 -1.03
C TYR A 30 4.67 -10.26 -0.28
N ARG A 31 5.47 -9.28 -0.69
CA ARG A 31 6.72 -8.93 0.01
C ARG A 31 6.43 -7.88 1.07
N GLY A 32 6.82 -8.16 2.32
CA GLY A 32 6.78 -7.16 3.38
C GLY A 32 7.78 -6.03 3.09
N SER A 33 7.37 -4.80 3.36
CA SER A 33 8.27 -3.65 3.39
C SER A 33 9.05 -3.65 4.70
N VAL A 34 10.36 -3.49 4.63
CA VAL A 34 11.25 -3.40 5.79
C VAL A 34 12.11 -2.15 5.66
N SER A 35 12.13 -1.33 6.72
CA SER A 35 12.90 -0.09 6.78
C SER A 35 13.61 0.02 8.12
N GLY A 36 14.83 0.56 8.10
CA GLY A 36 15.66 0.78 9.28
C GLY A 36 15.68 2.26 9.67
N GLN A 37 15.44 2.53 10.94
CA GLN A 37 15.45 3.89 11.50
C GLN A 37 16.52 4.00 12.60
N ALA A 38 17.14 5.18 12.72
CA ALA A 38 18.03 5.47 13.85
C ALA A 38 17.25 5.61 15.16
N ASN A 39 17.75 5.03 16.25
CA ASN A 39 17.09 5.05 17.58
C ASN A 39 16.85 6.47 18.14
N SER A 40 17.63 7.46 17.70
CA SER A 40 17.49 8.87 18.10
C SER A 40 16.46 9.65 17.29
N LEU A 41 16.00 9.09 16.17
CA LEU A 41 15.00 9.71 15.29
C LEU A 41 13.62 9.27 15.75
N LYS A 42 12.65 10.19 15.83
CA LYS A 42 11.25 9.91 16.20
C LYS A 42 10.29 10.28 15.08
N ASN A 43 9.05 9.82 15.20
CA ASN A 43 7.94 10.09 14.29
C ASN A 43 8.15 9.63 12.83
N VAL A 44 8.96 8.59 12.60
CA VAL A 44 9.05 7.96 11.28
C VAL A 44 7.93 6.94 11.15
N TRP A 45 7.14 7.04 10.08
CA TRP A 45 6.03 6.12 9.82
C TRP A 45 6.21 5.42 8.49
N MET A 46 6.19 4.09 8.51
CA MET A 46 6.25 3.28 7.31
C MET A 46 4.86 3.19 6.67
N ASN A 47 4.80 3.37 5.36
CA ASN A 47 3.58 3.19 4.58
C ASN A 47 3.84 2.30 3.35
N GLY A 48 2.79 1.67 2.82
CA GLY A 48 2.89 0.77 1.66
C GLY A 48 2.67 1.44 0.30
N TRP A 49 2.58 2.77 0.25
CA TRP A 49 2.11 3.55 -0.90
C TRP A 49 3.13 4.55 -1.43
N ASP A 50 4.07 5.00 -0.61
CA ASP A 50 5.09 6.01 -0.88
C ASP A 50 6.44 5.59 -0.24
N ALA A 51 7.49 6.35 -0.51
CA ALA A 51 8.78 6.18 0.13
C ALA A 51 8.70 6.41 1.66
N GLU A 52 9.63 5.80 2.38
CA GLU A 52 9.75 5.91 3.85
C GLU A 52 9.95 7.34 4.35
N THR A 53 10.28 8.28 3.46
CA THR A 53 10.49 9.71 3.74
C THR A 53 9.24 10.57 3.56
N TRP A 54 8.08 9.98 3.26
CA TRP A 54 6.85 10.74 2.98
C TRP A 54 6.45 11.70 4.12
N ASN A 55 6.76 11.35 5.37
CA ASN A 55 6.45 12.16 6.56
C ASN A 55 7.68 12.83 7.19
N ILE A 56 8.73 13.12 6.40
CA ILE A 56 9.97 13.70 6.90
C ILE A 56 9.80 15.04 7.64
N ALA A 57 8.73 15.78 7.34
CA ALA A 57 8.41 17.05 8.01
C ALA A 57 8.12 16.88 9.51
N ASP A 58 7.62 15.72 9.93
CA ASP A 58 7.25 15.46 11.33
C ASP A 58 8.39 14.84 12.15
N TRP A 59 9.55 14.61 11.52
CA TRP A 59 10.67 13.92 12.14
C TRP A 59 11.40 14.82 13.12
N GLU A 60 11.63 14.28 14.32
CA GLU A 60 12.31 14.99 15.40
C GLU A 60 13.45 14.13 15.94
N ARG A 61 14.51 14.80 16.41
CA ARG A 61 15.58 14.15 17.16
C ARG A 61 15.35 14.32 18.65
N GLN A 62 15.50 13.23 19.40
CA GLN A 62 15.63 13.29 20.85
C GLN A 62 17.03 13.76 21.26
#